data_AF-A0A7V2ILZ2-F1
#
_entry.id   AF-A0A7V2ILZ2-F1
#
_cell.length_a   1.000
_cell.length_b   1.000
_cell.length_c   1.000
_cell.angle_alpha   90.00
_cell.angle_beta   90.00
_cell.angle_gamma   90.00
#
_symmetry.space_group_name_H-M   'P 1'
#
loop_
_entity.id
_entity.type
_entity.pdbx_description
1 polymer ?
#
loop_
_entity_poly.entity_id
_entity_poly.type
_entity_poly.pdbx_seq_one_letter_code
_entity_poly.pdbx_strand_id
1 'polypeptide(L)'
;MVKAHLMLFAVLLCRCIDVWGQAVQQAAVYDIEPPDGRGANPVVRIELAVFSPGPLFGPDAYRLTGTKAGGQVYRLWFTAEGDPFGGDPHKVRIGRYILQEGDQDPIEYIDGYTGGALLPLFGFVERLLPRRTPGDTGLLPREGTYLGFALRRVSAGPSDFSTLPSEAQRLVLRTDLLMGTSRNFRDDGTGRPSRKDNYTFVPFTRAEYEEMIDAGINTFIAKGEQVDWICRRPVFYEGYDPRIAYPEELYRSNFRGVRMFIDEPACLLAGEYPPGASLETAVKMIHEHVAGHMHDRTYQRLLTERGVALGNLSLPEPAVPIWETYIGTSYYQLEVNGYGIVQECRWRLRPEADSEMILMLQRINEDFGVDIPITPENLFLWFYSQMRGPARALGTRWGMSIYGQCEPDLRWPSMRLAYDLGAEFIWFWTSDHDHHVEYTEQLRLARLLRDHVRRRPRRDLEALRRGADVAIVLPYGYTLPTVWQMFTWGTHIYPLDRVNEHGLTYKQVLAPAIREIARCLTDGTPYDVVPAGPQFDATGYRCVLWVKPDGSVCRWRVVSGD
;
A
#
# COMPACT_ATOMS: atom_id res chain seq x y z
N MET A 1 31.99 -57.91 29.59
CA MET A 1 31.56 -56.50 29.54
C MET A 1 32.50 -55.65 28.66
N VAL A 2 32.80 -56.07 27.43
CA VAL A 2 33.58 -55.29 26.41
C VAL A 2 33.18 -55.73 24.97
N LYS A 3 31.90 -56.06 24.74
CA LYS A 3 31.40 -56.45 23.40
C LYS A 3 30.09 -55.77 22.98
N ALA A 4 29.51 -54.92 23.83
CA ALA A 4 28.22 -54.25 23.57
C ALA A 4 28.35 -52.76 23.18
N HIS A 5 29.55 -52.18 23.18
CA HIS A 5 29.76 -50.76 22.83
C HIS A 5 30.36 -50.51 21.44
N LEU A 6 30.87 -51.53 20.75
CA LEU A 6 31.35 -51.35 19.37
C LEU A 6 30.26 -51.48 18.30
N MET A 7 29.12 -52.09 18.62
CA MET A 7 28.04 -52.30 17.63
C MET A 7 27.04 -51.13 17.58
N LEU A 8 26.93 -50.34 18.65
CA LEU A 8 26.06 -49.15 18.66
C LEU A 8 26.71 -47.93 17.98
N PHE A 9 28.05 -47.88 17.92
CA PHE A 9 28.76 -46.85 17.18
C PHE A 9 28.75 -47.09 15.66
N ALA A 10 28.74 -48.35 15.21
CA ALA A 10 28.68 -48.66 13.77
C ALA A 10 27.30 -48.41 13.15
N VAL A 11 26.20 -48.59 13.91
CA VAL A 11 24.83 -48.34 13.40
C VAL A 11 24.44 -46.86 13.47
N LEU A 12 25.04 -46.07 14.37
CA LEU A 12 24.92 -44.61 14.35
C LEU A 12 25.84 -43.93 13.33
N LEU A 13 26.98 -44.53 12.95
CA LEU A 13 27.77 -44.03 11.82
C LEU A 13 27.18 -44.37 10.45
N CYS A 14 26.33 -45.40 10.32
CA CYS A 14 25.64 -45.71 9.06
C CYS A 14 24.41 -44.81 8.75
N ARG A 15 24.10 -43.81 9.59
CA ARG A 15 23.18 -42.70 9.24
C ARG A 15 23.86 -41.33 9.16
N CYS A 16 25.19 -41.26 9.32
CA CYS A 16 25.94 -40.01 9.31
C CYS A 16 27.02 -39.94 8.23
N ILE A 17 27.00 -40.83 7.22
CA ILE A 17 28.00 -40.83 6.14
C ILE A 17 27.45 -40.45 4.75
N ASP A 18 26.13 -40.34 4.55
CA ASP A 18 25.56 -39.77 3.30
C ASP A 18 25.17 -38.28 3.40
N VAL A 19 25.52 -37.60 4.51
CA VAL A 19 25.33 -36.14 4.70
C VAL A 19 26.61 -35.37 4.33
N TRP A 20 27.29 -35.81 3.27
CA TRP A 20 28.16 -34.90 2.53
C TRP A 20 27.28 -34.18 1.53
N GLY A 21 26.93 -32.93 1.85
CA GLY A 21 26.12 -32.02 1.05
C GLY A 21 26.67 -31.84 -0.36
N GLN A 22 26.34 -32.76 -1.25
CA GLN A 22 26.48 -32.52 -2.68
C GLN A 22 25.37 -31.57 -3.11
N ALA A 23 25.77 -30.54 -3.85
CA ALA A 23 24.81 -29.64 -4.44
C ALA A 23 23.88 -30.44 -5.36
N VAL A 24 22.58 -30.25 -5.21
CA VAL A 24 21.57 -30.89 -6.05
C VAL A 24 21.27 -29.97 -7.22
N GLN A 25 21.50 -30.46 -8.43
CA GLN A 25 21.14 -29.78 -9.68
C GLN A 25 20.14 -30.64 -10.43
N GLN A 26 18.89 -30.20 -10.49
CA GLN A 26 17.83 -30.91 -11.19
C GLN A 26 17.05 -29.96 -12.07
N ALA A 27 16.62 -30.45 -13.23
CA ALA A 27 15.66 -29.78 -14.09
C ALA A 27 14.54 -30.74 -14.47
N ALA A 28 13.36 -30.17 -14.70
CA ALA A 28 12.20 -30.86 -15.21
C ALA A 28 11.49 -30.01 -16.24
N VAL A 29 10.99 -30.69 -17.27
CA VAL A 29 10.20 -30.10 -18.33
C VAL A 29 8.75 -30.53 -18.13
N TYR A 30 7.84 -29.58 -18.33
CA TYR A 30 6.43 -29.79 -18.16
C TYR A 30 5.66 -29.28 -19.36
N ASP A 31 4.65 -30.06 -19.75
CA ASP A 31 3.60 -29.57 -20.63
C ASP A 31 2.47 -28.99 -19.77
N ILE A 32 1.88 -27.94 -20.31
CA ILE A 32 0.68 -27.31 -19.79
C ILE A 32 -0.38 -27.54 -20.85
N GLU A 33 -1.54 -28.07 -20.45
CA GLU A 33 -2.69 -28.24 -21.34
C GLU A 33 -3.56 -26.96 -21.27
N PRO A 34 -3.37 -25.96 -22.15
CA PRO A 34 -4.35 -24.89 -22.27
C PRO A 34 -5.64 -25.47 -22.88
N PRO A 35 -6.82 -24.90 -22.56
CA PRO A 35 -8.07 -25.34 -23.17
C PRO A 35 -8.05 -25.15 -24.69
N ASP A 36 -8.77 -26.02 -25.40
CA ASP A 36 -9.04 -25.89 -26.83
C ASP A 36 -9.79 -24.57 -27.09
N GLY A 37 -9.06 -23.52 -27.47
CA GLY A 37 -9.68 -22.21 -27.66
C GLY A 37 -8.70 -21.11 -28.02
N ARG A 38 -9.04 -20.36 -29.06
CA ARG A 38 -8.28 -19.19 -29.54
C ARG A 38 -8.27 -18.11 -28.45
N GLY A 39 -7.13 -17.94 -27.82
CA GLY A 39 -6.84 -16.91 -26.83
C GLY A 39 -5.38 -16.46 -26.95
N ALA A 40 -5.06 -15.27 -26.44
CA ALA A 40 -3.77 -14.61 -26.61
C ALA A 40 -2.61 -15.51 -26.12
N ASN A 41 -1.93 -16.16 -27.07
CA ASN A 41 -0.61 -16.78 -26.94
C ASN A 41 -0.29 -17.43 -25.56
N PRO A 42 -0.97 -18.53 -25.18
CA PRO A 42 -0.86 -19.12 -23.85
C PRO A 42 0.51 -19.73 -23.60
N VAL A 43 0.87 -19.91 -22.32
CA VAL A 43 2.04 -20.70 -21.91
C VAL A 43 1.71 -22.19 -22.10
N VAL A 44 2.50 -22.88 -22.91
CA VAL A 44 2.27 -24.31 -23.27
C VAL A 44 3.30 -25.22 -22.63
N ARG A 45 4.44 -24.69 -22.22
CA ARG A 45 5.55 -25.46 -21.66
C ARG A 45 6.28 -24.64 -20.61
N ILE A 46 6.69 -25.28 -19.53
CA ILE A 46 7.65 -24.69 -18.59
C ILE A 46 8.83 -25.63 -18.37
N GLU A 47 9.99 -25.04 -18.10
CA GLU A 47 11.14 -25.72 -17.56
C GLU A 47 11.43 -25.18 -16.16
N LEU A 48 11.51 -26.06 -15.18
CA LEU A 48 11.91 -25.73 -13.81
C LEU A 48 13.27 -26.34 -13.55
N ALA A 49 14.23 -25.52 -13.14
CA ALA A 49 15.51 -25.96 -12.64
C ALA A 49 15.72 -25.49 -11.20
N VAL A 50 16.37 -26.32 -10.41
CA VAL A 50 16.73 -26.06 -9.03
C VAL A 50 18.20 -26.36 -8.83
N PHE A 51 18.87 -25.45 -8.14
CA PHE A 51 20.20 -25.61 -7.60
C PHE A 51 20.12 -25.47 -6.09
N SER A 52 20.29 -26.57 -5.37
CA SER A 52 20.41 -26.56 -3.92
C SER A 52 21.90 -26.67 -3.57
N PRO A 53 22.54 -25.63 -3.02
CA PRO A 53 23.93 -25.73 -2.58
C PRO A 53 24.09 -26.61 -1.32
N GLY A 54 22.97 -27.03 -0.72
CA GLY A 54 22.91 -27.79 0.53
C GLY A 54 22.57 -26.90 1.74
N PRO A 55 22.01 -27.47 2.82
CA PRO A 55 21.43 -26.72 3.94
C PRO A 55 22.43 -25.86 4.74
N LEU A 56 23.74 -26.08 4.55
CA LEU A 56 24.80 -25.31 5.21
C LEU A 56 25.35 -24.17 4.33
N PHE A 57 24.94 -24.08 3.06
CA PHE A 57 25.59 -23.26 2.05
C PHE A 57 24.69 -22.18 1.43
N GLY A 58 23.46 -22.03 1.94
CA GLY A 58 22.54 -20.96 1.57
C GLY A 58 21.16 -21.46 1.10
N PRO A 59 20.27 -20.53 0.70
CA PRO A 59 18.96 -20.88 0.17
C PRO A 59 19.07 -21.58 -1.18
N ASP A 60 18.03 -22.34 -1.52
CA ASP A 60 17.91 -22.97 -2.83
C ASP A 60 17.68 -21.89 -3.90
N ALA A 61 18.30 -22.07 -5.07
CA ALA A 61 18.11 -21.23 -6.24
C ALA A 61 17.21 -21.93 -7.25
N TYR A 62 16.33 -21.18 -7.89
CA TYR A 62 15.38 -21.69 -8.86
C TYR A 62 15.44 -20.89 -10.16
N ARG A 63 15.22 -21.57 -11.28
CA ARG A 63 14.94 -21.00 -12.59
C ARG A 63 13.62 -21.56 -13.11
N LEU A 64 12.71 -20.67 -13.51
CA LEU A 64 11.52 -21.03 -14.27
C LEU A 64 11.63 -20.41 -15.66
N THR A 65 11.52 -21.20 -16.71
CA THR A 65 11.41 -20.71 -18.09
C THR A 65 10.04 -21.08 -18.64
N GLY A 66 9.21 -20.10 -18.96
CA GLY A 66 7.92 -20.32 -19.61
C GLY A 66 8.02 -20.09 -21.10
N THR A 67 7.47 -21.00 -21.89
CA THR A 67 7.39 -20.91 -23.36
C THR A 67 5.93 -20.83 -23.79
N LYS A 68 5.61 -19.80 -24.59
CA LYS A 68 4.28 -19.60 -25.15
C LYS A 68 4.08 -20.36 -26.46
N ALA A 69 2.84 -20.56 -26.87
CA ALA A 69 2.48 -21.25 -28.11
C ALA A 69 3.15 -20.64 -29.35
N GLY A 70 3.35 -19.32 -29.36
CA GLY A 70 4.04 -18.57 -30.42
C GLY A 70 5.57 -18.57 -30.32
N GLY A 71 6.16 -19.31 -29.38
CA GLY A 71 7.61 -19.44 -29.20
C GLY A 71 8.26 -18.34 -28.35
N GLN A 72 7.53 -17.31 -27.95
CA GLN A 72 8.04 -16.31 -27.01
C GLN A 72 8.31 -16.95 -25.64
N VAL A 73 9.34 -16.45 -24.96
CA VAL A 73 9.80 -16.97 -23.68
C VAL A 73 9.86 -15.89 -22.62
N TYR A 74 9.74 -16.28 -21.36
CA TYR A 74 10.14 -15.47 -20.22
C TYR A 74 10.86 -16.35 -19.21
N ARG A 75 11.71 -15.74 -18.38
CA ARG A 75 12.50 -16.44 -17.38
C ARG A 75 12.38 -15.75 -16.04
N LEU A 76 12.26 -16.55 -14.99
CA LEU A 76 12.30 -16.11 -13.61
C LEU A 76 13.49 -16.77 -12.93
N TRP A 77 14.20 -16.02 -12.11
CA TRP A 77 15.15 -16.58 -11.16
C TRP A 77 14.85 -16.06 -9.77
N PHE A 78 14.93 -16.94 -8.79
CA PHE A 78 14.78 -16.53 -7.41
C PHE A 78 15.53 -17.46 -6.45
N THR A 79 15.80 -16.96 -5.25
CA THR A 79 16.25 -17.80 -4.14
C THR A 79 15.12 -17.96 -3.13
N ALA A 80 14.97 -19.15 -2.55
CA ALA A 80 13.95 -19.39 -1.54
C ALA A 80 14.49 -20.18 -0.34
N GLU A 81 14.06 -19.77 0.86
CA GLU A 81 14.09 -20.61 2.06
C GLU A 81 12.72 -21.28 2.19
N GLY A 82 12.70 -22.62 2.28
CA GLY A 82 11.48 -23.44 2.26
C GLY A 82 11.09 -23.91 0.85
N ASP A 83 10.09 -24.79 0.76
CA ASP A 83 9.62 -25.37 -0.52
C ASP A 83 8.60 -24.44 -1.21
N PRO A 84 8.98 -23.75 -2.31
CA PRO A 84 8.09 -22.83 -3.01
C PRO A 84 6.95 -23.52 -3.76
N PHE A 85 7.00 -24.85 -3.96
CA PHE A 85 6.05 -25.58 -4.80
C PHE A 85 5.08 -26.48 -4.02
N GLY A 86 5.43 -26.91 -2.80
CA GLY A 86 4.69 -27.93 -2.03
C GLY A 86 4.39 -27.64 -0.57
N GLY A 87 4.89 -26.53 -0.03
CA GLY A 87 4.65 -26.11 1.36
C GLY A 87 3.54 -25.07 1.51
N ASP A 88 3.34 -24.65 2.77
CA ASP A 88 2.61 -23.45 3.13
C ASP A 88 3.31 -22.22 2.52
N PRO A 89 2.69 -21.52 1.55
CA PRO A 89 3.29 -20.36 0.89
C PRO A 89 3.75 -19.27 1.85
N HIS A 90 3.11 -19.14 3.02
CA HIS A 90 3.44 -18.11 4.01
C HIS A 90 4.74 -18.39 4.78
N LYS A 91 5.29 -19.61 4.67
CA LYS A 91 6.56 -20.00 5.29
C LYS A 91 7.75 -19.87 4.34
N VAL A 92 7.50 -19.58 3.06
CA VAL A 92 8.54 -19.44 2.04
C VAL A 92 9.07 -18.02 2.08
N ARG A 93 10.39 -17.86 2.20
CA ARG A 93 11.05 -16.55 2.14
C ARG A 93 11.86 -16.43 0.86
N ILE A 94 11.55 -15.43 0.05
CA ILE A 94 12.28 -15.17 -1.19
C ILE A 94 13.39 -14.15 -0.92
N GLY A 95 14.65 -14.53 -1.19
CA GLY A 95 15.81 -13.68 -0.93
C GLY A 95 16.17 -12.77 -2.10
N ARG A 96 16.06 -13.28 -3.32
CA ARG A 96 16.37 -12.58 -4.58
C ARG A 96 15.30 -12.90 -5.61
N TYR A 97 14.94 -11.94 -6.47
CA TYR A 97 13.92 -12.12 -7.50
C TYR A 97 14.29 -11.37 -8.79
N ILE A 98 14.33 -12.10 -9.90
CA ILE A 98 14.75 -11.61 -11.22
C ILE A 98 13.76 -12.09 -12.28
N LEU A 99 13.35 -11.18 -13.18
CA LEU A 99 12.50 -11.44 -14.34
C LEU A 99 13.25 -11.10 -15.62
N GLN A 100 13.13 -11.94 -16.65
CA GLN A 100 13.49 -11.62 -18.01
C GLN A 100 12.29 -11.86 -18.94
N GLU A 101 11.95 -10.85 -19.74
CA GLU A 101 10.87 -10.91 -20.72
C GLU A 101 11.47 -11.04 -22.13
N GLY A 102 11.24 -12.16 -22.80
CA GLY A 102 11.85 -12.45 -24.10
C GLY A 102 13.38 -12.40 -24.05
N ASP A 103 13.94 -11.63 -24.98
CA ASP A 103 15.39 -11.39 -25.10
C ASP A 103 15.83 -10.07 -24.46
N GLN A 104 14.96 -9.41 -23.68
CA GLN A 104 15.34 -8.20 -22.95
C GLN A 104 16.34 -8.52 -21.84
N ASP A 105 17.02 -7.48 -21.33
CA ASP A 105 17.89 -7.65 -20.16
C ASP A 105 17.09 -8.10 -18.94
N PRO A 106 17.63 -9.02 -18.12
CA PRO A 106 16.98 -9.42 -16.87
C PRO A 106 16.91 -8.24 -15.89
N ILE A 107 15.78 -8.13 -15.20
CA ILE A 107 15.51 -7.14 -14.16
C ILE A 107 15.48 -7.82 -12.80
N GLU A 108 16.25 -7.29 -11.86
CA GLU A 108 16.16 -7.62 -10.44
C GLU A 108 15.32 -6.56 -9.70
N TYR A 109 14.28 -6.99 -9.00
CA TYR A 109 13.40 -6.10 -8.24
C TYR A 109 13.76 -6.10 -6.76
N ILE A 110 14.08 -4.92 -6.23
CA ILE A 110 14.59 -4.74 -4.87
C ILE A 110 13.72 -3.72 -4.16
N ASP A 111 13.31 -4.04 -2.95
CA ASP A 111 12.73 -3.05 -2.04
C ASP A 111 13.87 -2.19 -1.48
N GLY A 112 13.89 -0.91 -1.85
CA GLY A 112 14.90 0.06 -1.43
C GLY A 112 14.85 0.42 0.06
N TYR A 113 13.76 0.11 0.77
CA TYR A 113 13.66 0.30 2.21
C TYR A 113 14.24 -0.89 2.98
N THR A 114 13.88 -2.12 2.62
CA THR A 114 14.33 -3.33 3.33
C THR A 114 15.62 -3.92 2.77
N GLY A 115 15.98 -3.59 1.53
CA GLY A 115 17.08 -4.20 0.77
C GLY A 115 16.77 -5.61 0.23
N GLY A 116 15.59 -6.17 0.53
CA GLY A 116 15.18 -7.52 0.12
C GLY A 116 14.55 -7.58 -1.27
N ALA A 117 14.21 -8.79 -1.70
CA ALA A 117 13.46 -9.00 -2.94
C ALA A 117 12.07 -8.36 -2.85
N LEU A 118 11.72 -7.56 -3.87
CA LEU A 118 10.36 -7.09 -4.03
C LEU A 118 9.61 -8.07 -4.92
N LEU A 119 8.52 -8.64 -4.41
CA LEU A 119 7.76 -9.68 -5.10
C LEU A 119 6.56 -9.13 -5.88
N PRO A 120 6.11 -9.82 -6.93
CA PRO A 120 4.92 -9.45 -7.68
C PRO A 120 3.62 -9.48 -6.86
N LEU A 121 2.65 -8.68 -7.33
CA LEU A 121 1.42 -8.35 -6.61
C LEU A 121 0.49 -9.53 -6.34
N PHE A 122 0.27 -10.37 -7.35
CA PHE A 122 -0.80 -11.37 -7.35
C PHE A 122 -0.37 -12.69 -6.67
N GLY A 123 0.25 -12.60 -5.50
CA GLY A 123 0.63 -13.77 -4.71
C GLY A 123 1.67 -14.65 -5.41
N PHE A 124 2.92 -14.18 -5.46
CA PHE A 124 4.01 -14.84 -6.19
C PHE A 124 4.12 -16.35 -5.94
N VAL A 125 4.26 -16.76 -4.67
CA VAL A 125 4.44 -18.18 -4.31
C VAL A 125 3.14 -18.99 -4.38
N GLU A 126 2.01 -18.38 -4.01
CA GLU A 126 0.73 -19.08 -3.90
C GLU A 126 0.02 -19.28 -5.25
N ARG A 127 0.17 -18.34 -6.19
CA ARG A 127 -0.61 -18.30 -7.44
C ARG A 127 0.25 -18.27 -8.70
N LEU A 128 1.43 -17.65 -8.64
CA LEU A 128 2.25 -17.43 -9.83
C LEU A 128 3.37 -18.46 -10.01
N LEU A 129 3.72 -19.21 -8.97
CA LEU A 129 4.63 -20.35 -9.08
C LEU A 129 3.85 -21.67 -9.27
N PRO A 130 4.47 -22.70 -9.89
CA PRO A 130 3.90 -24.04 -9.95
C PRO A 130 3.49 -24.57 -8.59
N ARG A 131 2.30 -25.16 -8.49
CA ARG A 131 1.80 -25.79 -7.27
C ARG A 131 1.67 -27.27 -7.50
N ARG A 132 2.34 -28.09 -6.69
CA ARG A 132 2.24 -29.55 -6.83
C ARG A 132 0.90 -30.08 -6.30
N THR A 133 0.51 -31.25 -6.80
CA THR A 133 -0.62 -32.02 -6.23
C THR A 133 -0.32 -32.45 -4.79
N PRO A 134 -1.31 -32.42 -3.87
CA PRO A 134 -1.13 -32.93 -2.51
C PRO A 134 -0.58 -34.37 -2.48
N GLY A 135 0.42 -34.61 -1.63
CA GLY A 135 1.08 -35.91 -1.48
C GLY A 135 2.34 -36.09 -2.34
N ASP A 136 2.63 -35.19 -3.28
CA ASP A 136 3.91 -35.19 -3.99
C ASP A 136 5.03 -34.58 -3.13
N THR A 137 6.08 -35.36 -2.87
CA THR A 137 7.21 -35.00 -1.99
C THR A 137 8.52 -34.78 -2.76
N GLY A 138 8.49 -34.82 -4.09
CA GLY A 138 9.69 -34.59 -4.91
C GLY A 138 10.21 -33.15 -4.80
N LEU A 139 11.49 -32.92 -5.10
CA LEU A 139 12.05 -31.56 -5.12
C LEU A 139 11.36 -30.70 -6.20
N LEU A 140 11.13 -31.30 -7.37
CA LEU A 140 10.36 -30.72 -8.47
C LEU A 140 9.03 -31.48 -8.62
N PRO A 141 7.90 -30.79 -8.83
CA PRO A 141 6.58 -31.42 -8.97
C PRO A 141 6.56 -32.51 -10.06
N ARG A 142 5.76 -33.55 -9.89
CA ARG A 142 5.40 -34.51 -10.95
C ARG A 142 4.19 -34.01 -11.74
N GLU A 143 3.19 -33.55 -10.99
CA GLU A 143 1.93 -33.02 -11.48
C GLU A 143 1.50 -31.86 -10.58
N GLY A 144 0.61 -31.02 -11.09
CA GLY A 144 0.12 -29.89 -10.33
C GLY A 144 -0.67 -28.89 -11.16
N THR A 145 -0.60 -27.63 -10.76
CA THR A 145 -1.15 -26.51 -11.50
C THR A 145 -0.13 -25.40 -11.72
N TYR A 146 -0.29 -24.68 -12.82
CA TYR A 146 0.47 -23.47 -13.11
C TYR A 146 -0.37 -22.49 -13.90
N LEU A 147 -0.44 -21.24 -13.45
CA LEU A 147 -1.24 -20.16 -14.06
C LEU A 147 -2.68 -20.58 -14.40
N GLY A 148 -3.28 -21.40 -13.55
CA GLY A 148 -4.66 -21.84 -13.71
C GLY A 148 -4.87 -23.18 -14.41
N PHE A 149 -3.82 -23.78 -14.97
CA PHE A 149 -3.90 -24.96 -15.83
C PHE A 149 -3.19 -26.16 -15.22
N ALA A 150 -3.55 -27.35 -15.68
CA ALA A 150 -2.89 -28.59 -15.28
C ALA A 150 -1.43 -28.59 -15.77
N LEU A 151 -0.53 -28.99 -14.87
CA LEU A 151 0.89 -29.13 -15.11
C LEU A 151 1.26 -30.60 -15.08
N ARG A 152 1.90 -31.13 -16.14
CA ARG A 152 2.35 -32.52 -16.20
C ARG A 152 3.81 -32.60 -16.60
N ARG A 153 4.61 -33.33 -15.82
CA ARG A 153 6.04 -33.50 -16.10
C ARG A 153 6.25 -34.47 -17.25
N VAL A 154 6.97 -34.02 -18.27
CA VAL A 154 7.36 -34.81 -19.45
C VAL A 154 8.69 -35.50 -19.22
N SER A 155 9.66 -34.77 -18.66
CA SER A 155 10.99 -35.29 -18.38
C SER A 155 11.59 -34.64 -17.13
N ALA A 156 12.55 -35.32 -16.52
CA ALA A 156 13.35 -34.82 -15.42
C ALA A 156 14.77 -35.37 -15.54
N GLY A 157 15.76 -34.60 -15.10
CA GLY A 157 17.15 -34.98 -15.19
C GLY A 157 18.08 -34.00 -14.47
N PRO A 158 19.40 -34.19 -14.58
CA PRO A 158 20.38 -33.22 -14.09
C PRO A 158 20.23 -31.89 -14.84
N SER A 159 20.56 -30.79 -14.16
CA SER A 159 20.60 -29.45 -14.76
C SER A 159 22.03 -28.91 -14.80
N ASP A 160 22.32 -28.04 -15.75
CA ASP A 160 23.51 -27.18 -15.77
C ASP A 160 23.32 -25.87 -14.97
N PHE A 161 22.09 -25.61 -14.52
CA PHE A 161 21.76 -24.44 -13.71
C PHE A 161 22.47 -24.54 -12.36
N SER A 162 23.34 -23.56 -12.12
CA SER A 162 24.18 -23.52 -10.92
C SER A 162 24.16 -22.15 -10.23
N THR A 163 23.82 -21.07 -10.94
CA THR A 163 23.79 -19.72 -10.38
C THR A 163 22.72 -18.85 -11.02
N LEU A 164 22.23 -17.88 -10.26
CA LEU A 164 21.41 -16.79 -10.80
C LEU A 164 22.25 -15.93 -11.76
N PRO A 165 21.62 -15.18 -12.68
CA PRO A 165 22.30 -14.17 -13.48
C PRO A 165 23.12 -13.21 -12.60
N SER A 166 24.40 -13.03 -12.97
CA SER A 166 25.30 -12.06 -12.33
C SER A 166 25.04 -10.63 -12.82
N GLU A 167 24.63 -10.49 -14.07
CA GLU A 167 24.30 -9.22 -14.71
C GLU A 167 22.78 -9.10 -14.83
N ALA A 168 22.18 -8.19 -14.05
CA ALA A 168 20.78 -7.83 -14.14
C ALA A 168 20.60 -6.34 -13.87
N GLN A 169 19.71 -5.70 -14.62
CA GLN A 169 19.28 -4.33 -14.35
C GLN A 169 18.57 -4.30 -13.00
N ARG A 170 19.06 -3.51 -12.05
CA ARG A 170 18.46 -3.43 -10.71
C ARG A 170 17.44 -2.31 -10.66
N LEU A 171 16.18 -2.66 -10.39
CA LEU A 171 15.14 -1.69 -10.07
C LEU A 171 14.97 -1.63 -8.55
N VAL A 172 15.43 -0.54 -7.95
CA VAL A 172 15.31 -0.29 -6.50
C VAL A 172 14.09 0.59 -6.26
N LEU A 173 13.01 -0.01 -5.76
CA LEU A 173 11.72 0.65 -5.55
C LEU A 173 11.48 0.91 -4.07
N ARG A 174 10.98 2.09 -3.73
CA ARG A 174 10.71 2.46 -2.33
C ARG A 174 9.29 2.15 -1.93
N THR A 175 9.11 1.17 -1.06
CA THR A 175 7.79 0.82 -0.50
C THR A 175 7.41 1.73 0.68
N ASP A 176 8.40 2.36 1.32
CA ASP A 176 8.24 3.21 2.51
C ASP A 176 7.75 4.64 2.23
N LEU A 177 7.78 5.06 0.96
CA LEU A 177 7.30 6.36 0.50
C LEU A 177 6.86 6.26 -0.96
N LEU A 178 5.55 6.34 -1.17
CA LEU A 178 4.92 6.40 -2.49
C LEU A 178 4.53 7.84 -2.79
N MET A 179 5.20 8.42 -3.78
CA MET A 179 4.93 9.75 -4.29
C MET A 179 4.38 9.65 -5.70
N GLY A 180 3.20 10.20 -5.93
CA GLY A 180 2.48 9.97 -7.17
C GLY A 180 1.54 11.07 -7.60
N THR A 181 1.18 11.01 -8.86
CA THR A 181 0.13 11.84 -9.48
C THR A 181 -1.11 10.97 -9.66
N SER A 182 -2.29 11.50 -9.36
CA SER A 182 -3.55 10.75 -9.51
C SER A 182 -3.99 10.58 -10.96
N ARG A 183 -3.20 11.01 -11.94
CA ARG A 183 -3.51 11.06 -13.38
C ARG A 183 -2.28 10.81 -14.24
N ASN A 184 -2.52 10.52 -15.52
CA ASN A 184 -1.52 10.24 -16.56
C ASN A 184 -1.37 11.39 -17.58
N PHE A 185 -1.70 12.61 -17.14
CA PHE A 185 -1.66 13.86 -17.90
C PHE A 185 -1.27 15.03 -16.98
N ARG A 186 -0.92 16.17 -17.57
CA ARG A 186 -0.68 17.45 -16.88
C ARG A 186 -1.45 18.59 -17.52
N ASP A 187 -1.49 19.75 -16.86
CA ASP A 187 -1.84 20.99 -17.53
C ASP A 187 -0.86 21.32 -18.66
N ASP A 188 -1.29 22.09 -19.66
CA ASP A 188 -0.47 22.52 -20.79
C ASP A 188 0.51 23.67 -20.47
N GLY A 189 0.52 24.17 -19.23
CA GLY A 189 1.36 25.28 -18.78
C GLY A 189 0.82 26.68 -19.11
N THR A 190 -0.34 26.80 -19.76
CA THR A 190 -0.96 28.10 -20.10
C THR A 190 -1.85 28.64 -18.98
N GLY A 191 -2.06 27.85 -17.93
CA GLY A 191 -2.94 28.17 -16.81
C GLY A 191 -4.41 27.90 -17.13
N ARG A 192 -5.30 28.65 -16.46
CA ARG A 192 -6.75 28.60 -16.70
C ARG A 192 -7.30 30.02 -16.89
N PRO A 193 -8.36 30.22 -17.71
CA PRO A 193 -8.95 31.54 -17.93
C PRO A 193 -9.55 32.18 -16.67
N SER A 194 -10.23 31.38 -15.84
CA SER A 194 -10.79 31.82 -14.56
C SER A 194 -10.76 30.69 -13.53
N ARG A 195 -11.08 31.00 -12.26
CA ARG A 195 -11.09 30.03 -11.16
C ARG A 195 -12.09 28.88 -11.33
N LYS A 196 -13.18 29.11 -12.08
CA LYS A 196 -14.23 28.10 -12.31
C LYS A 196 -13.97 27.24 -13.53
N ASP A 197 -12.99 27.60 -14.36
CA ASP A 197 -12.66 26.87 -15.57
C ASP A 197 -11.63 25.77 -15.26
N ASN A 198 -11.72 24.69 -16.04
CA ASN A 198 -10.69 23.66 -16.04
C ASN A 198 -9.42 24.15 -16.73
N TYR A 199 -8.29 23.60 -16.32
CA TYR A 199 -7.06 23.66 -17.12
C TYR A 199 -7.24 22.90 -18.43
N THR A 200 -6.44 23.25 -19.43
CA THR A 200 -6.27 22.42 -20.63
C THR A 200 -5.25 21.34 -20.31
N PHE A 201 -5.61 20.07 -20.54
CA PHE A 201 -4.77 18.93 -20.17
C PHE A 201 -4.16 18.25 -21.39
N VAL A 202 -2.90 17.85 -21.26
CA VAL A 202 -2.15 17.08 -22.26
C VAL A 202 -1.58 15.80 -21.64
N PRO A 203 -1.61 14.65 -22.35
CA PRO A 203 -0.99 13.43 -21.86
C PRO A 203 0.50 13.63 -21.56
N PHE A 204 1.00 12.97 -20.52
CA PHE A 204 2.44 12.95 -20.29
C PHE A 204 3.17 12.31 -21.46
N THR A 205 4.31 12.90 -21.81
CA THR A 205 5.28 12.37 -22.76
C THR A 205 6.30 11.48 -22.05
N ARG A 206 7.04 10.67 -22.81
CA ARG A 206 8.15 9.87 -22.27
C ARG A 206 9.19 10.72 -21.51
N ALA A 207 9.57 11.88 -22.06
CA ALA A 207 10.55 12.77 -21.43
C ALA A 207 10.05 13.34 -20.09
N GLU A 208 8.75 13.60 -19.97
CA GLU A 208 8.15 14.09 -18.73
C GLU A 208 8.05 13.01 -17.66
N TYR A 209 7.82 11.74 -18.03
CA TYR A 209 7.98 10.63 -17.10
C TYR A 209 9.41 10.57 -16.56
N GLU A 210 10.42 10.71 -17.41
CA GLU A 210 11.82 10.77 -16.97
C GLU A 210 12.07 11.94 -16.01
N GLU A 211 11.56 13.13 -16.34
CA GLU A 211 11.69 14.30 -15.47
C GLU A 211 11.00 14.11 -14.10
N MET A 212 9.82 13.50 -14.08
CA MET A 212 9.09 13.19 -12.84
C MET A 212 9.82 12.15 -11.99
N ILE A 213 10.35 11.09 -12.61
CA ILE A 213 11.18 10.07 -11.94
C ILE A 213 12.41 10.72 -11.32
N ASP A 214 13.10 11.55 -12.09
CA ASP A 214 14.28 12.29 -11.60
C ASP A 214 13.92 13.24 -10.46
N ALA A 215 12.75 13.89 -10.52
CA ALA A 215 12.23 14.73 -9.44
C ALA A 215 11.92 13.96 -8.16
N GLY A 216 11.71 12.64 -8.23
CA GLY A 216 11.46 11.76 -7.10
C GLY A 216 10.04 11.17 -7.03
N ILE A 217 9.20 11.42 -8.05
CA ILE A 217 7.89 10.78 -8.18
C ILE A 217 8.12 9.32 -8.59
N ASN A 218 7.47 8.39 -7.89
CA ASN A 218 7.74 6.96 -8.02
C ASN A 218 6.49 6.08 -8.09
N THR A 219 5.31 6.66 -8.29
CA THR A 219 4.04 5.94 -8.49
C THR A 219 3.22 6.67 -9.55
N PHE A 220 2.77 5.96 -10.58
CA PHE A 220 2.12 6.54 -11.76
C PHE A 220 0.91 5.74 -12.20
N ILE A 221 -0.15 6.46 -12.60
CA ILE A 221 -1.14 5.90 -13.51
C ILE A 221 -0.58 5.94 -14.93
N ALA A 222 -0.62 4.82 -15.65
CA ALA A 222 -0.18 4.72 -17.04
C ALA A 222 -1.18 3.96 -17.90
N LYS A 223 -1.31 4.36 -19.18
CA LYS A 223 -2.19 3.70 -20.15
C LYS A 223 -1.50 3.52 -21.50
N GLY A 224 -1.76 2.39 -22.15
CA GLY A 224 -1.20 2.09 -23.48
C GLY A 224 0.33 2.19 -23.48
N GLU A 225 0.89 2.89 -24.46
CA GLU A 225 2.35 3.06 -24.62
C GLU A 225 3.07 3.65 -23.41
N GLN A 226 2.37 4.39 -22.53
CA GLN A 226 2.97 4.91 -21.31
C GLN A 226 3.49 3.79 -20.40
N VAL A 227 2.84 2.62 -20.42
CA VAL A 227 3.28 1.43 -19.68
C VAL A 227 4.66 0.98 -20.17
N ASP A 228 4.87 0.94 -21.50
CA ASP A 228 6.16 0.55 -22.09
C ASP A 228 7.30 1.50 -21.71
N TRP A 229 6.98 2.77 -21.45
CA TRP A 229 7.97 3.77 -21.07
C TRP A 229 8.48 3.59 -19.63
N ILE A 230 7.63 3.08 -18.72
CA ILE A 230 7.91 3.07 -17.28
C ILE A 230 8.03 1.68 -16.65
N CYS A 231 7.54 0.60 -17.30
CA CYS A 231 7.51 -0.74 -16.69
C CYS A 231 8.90 -1.28 -16.36
N ARG A 232 9.96 -0.77 -17.01
CA ARG A 232 11.37 -1.09 -16.75
C ARG A 232 12.12 0.02 -15.99
N ARG A 233 11.40 0.91 -15.30
CA ARG A 233 11.94 2.01 -14.48
C ARG A 233 11.70 1.72 -12.99
N PRO A 234 12.50 2.30 -12.07
CA PRO A 234 12.40 2.02 -10.63
C PRO A 234 11.22 2.75 -9.96
N VAL A 235 10.03 2.60 -10.54
CA VAL A 235 8.78 3.24 -10.11
C VAL A 235 7.63 2.26 -10.21
N PHE A 236 6.64 2.43 -9.33
CA PHE A 236 5.40 1.69 -9.39
C PHE A 236 4.48 2.27 -10.46
N TYR A 237 3.68 1.40 -11.06
CA TYR A 237 2.63 1.83 -11.96
C TYR A 237 1.33 1.06 -11.76
N GLU A 238 0.24 1.80 -11.89
CA GLU A 238 -1.12 1.30 -12.03
C GLU A 238 -1.63 1.57 -13.43
N GLY A 239 -2.44 0.66 -13.97
CA GLY A 239 -3.15 0.86 -15.22
C GLY A 239 -3.11 -0.36 -16.11
N TYR A 240 -3.32 -0.13 -17.41
CA TYR A 240 -3.57 -1.22 -18.35
C TYR A 240 -3.12 -0.84 -19.76
N ASP A 241 -2.41 -1.75 -20.42
CA ASP A 241 -2.16 -1.71 -21.86
C ASP A 241 -2.97 -2.81 -22.57
N PRO A 242 -3.83 -2.45 -23.55
CA PRO A 242 -4.52 -3.41 -24.41
C PRO A 242 -3.63 -4.46 -25.11
N ARG A 243 -2.32 -4.20 -25.26
CA ARG A 243 -1.32 -5.10 -25.87
C ARG A 243 -0.70 -6.07 -24.87
N ILE A 244 -1.40 -6.33 -23.76
CA ILE A 244 -1.01 -7.15 -22.59
C ILE A 244 0.15 -8.13 -22.86
N ALA A 245 1.26 -7.93 -22.14
CA ALA A 245 2.29 -8.93 -21.99
C ALA A 245 1.85 -9.96 -20.92
N TYR A 246 1.06 -10.96 -21.32
CA TYR A 246 0.62 -12.04 -20.42
C TYR A 246 1.47 -13.31 -20.62
N PRO A 247 2.00 -13.93 -19.55
CA PRO A 247 1.82 -13.60 -18.14
C PRO A 247 2.89 -12.66 -17.55
N GLU A 248 3.81 -12.13 -18.35
CA GLU A 248 4.99 -11.38 -17.88
C GLU A 248 4.64 -10.20 -16.97
N GLU A 249 3.56 -9.48 -17.25
CA GLU A 249 3.09 -8.37 -16.42
C GLU A 249 2.72 -8.82 -14.99
N LEU A 250 2.19 -10.04 -14.82
CA LEU A 250 1.93 -10.61 -13.49
C LEU A 250 3.21 -10.80 -12.67
N TYR A 251 4.36 -10.90 -13.33
CA TYR A 251 5.67 -11.09 -12.73
C TYR A 251 6.44 -9.78 -12.53
N ARG A 252 5.89 -8.63 -12.93
CA ARG A 252 6.53 -7.33 -12.68
C ARG A 252 6.23 -6.87 -11.25
N SER A 253 7.24 -6.76 -10.40
CA SER A 253 7.04 -6.32 -9.01
C SER A 253 6.64 -4.84 -8.87
N ASN A 254 6.82 -4.07 -9.93
CA ASN A 254 6.43 -2.67 -9.97
C ASN A 254 5.03 -2.44 -10.58
N PHE A 255 4.34 -3.49 -11.04
CA PHE A 255 2.93 -3.41 -11.42
C PHE A 255 2.03 -3.51 -10.17
N ARG A 256 1.13 -2.56 -9.98
CA ARG A 256 0.25 -2.44 -8.79
C ARG A 256 -1.23 -2.65 -9.09
N GLY A 257 -1.56 -3.19 -10.26
CA GLY A 257 -2.94 -3.40 -10.71
C GLY A 257 -3.46 -2.22 -11.52
N VAL A 258 -4.77 -2.03 -11.55
CA VAL A 258 -5.43 -1.04 -12.45
C VAL A 258 -6.03 0.15 -11.71
N ARG A 259 -5.99 0.13 -10.38
CA ARG A 259 -6.60 1.14 -9.51
C ARG A 259 -5.57 1.62 -8.49
N MET A 260 -5.51 2.94 -8.31
CA MET A 260 -4.57 3.58 -7.38
C MET A 260 -5.16 3.80 -5.98
N PHE A 261 -6.48 4.00 -5.84
CA PHE A 261 -7.15 4.25 -4.57
C PHE A 261 -8.67 3.98 -4.61
N ILE A 262 -9.30 3.93 -3.44
CA ILE A 262 -10.75 4.06 -3.26
C ILE A 262 -11.06 5.55 -3.05
N ASP A 263 -12.01 6.09 -3.81
CA ASP A 263 -12.29 7.53 -3.86
C ASP A 263 -13.38 7.93 -2.86
N GLU A 264 -13.00 8.73 -1.87
CA GLU A 264 -13.80 9.41 -0.85
C GLU A 264 -15.05 8.69 -0.31
N PRO A 265 -14.93 7.50 0.31
CA PRO A 265 -16.07 6.73 0.80
C PRO A 265 -17.03 7.52 1.69
N ALA A 266 -16.51 8.26 2.69
CA ALA A 266 -17.37 8.99 3.60
C ALA A 266 -17.96 10.25 2.95
N CYS A 267 -17.31 10.79 1.90
CA CYS A 267 -17.80 11.93 1.13
C CYS A 267 -18.97 11.54 0.23
N LEU A 268 -18.84 10.43 -0.47
CA LEU A 268 -19.91 9.88 -1.29
C LEU A 268 -21.15 9.50 -0.48
N LEU A 269 -20.97 9.19 0.81
CA LEU A 269 -22.06 8.92 1.74
C LEU A 269 -22.64 10.19 2.39
N ALA A 270 -21.99 11.36 2.24
CA ALA A 270 -22.43 12.62 2.81
C ALA A 270 -23.69 13.13 2.10
N GLY A 271 -24.84 12.66 2.57
CA GLY A 271 -26.16 12.91 1.99
C GLY A 271 -27.01 11.64 1.86
N GLU A 272 -26.37 10.47 1.89
CA GLU A 272 -27.02 9.16 1.76
C GLU A 272 -27.45 8.57 3.11
N TYR A 273 -26.98 9.15 4.22
CA TYR A 273 -27.37 8.70 5.55
C TYR A 273 -28.87 8.91 5.81
N PRO A 274 -29.59 7.90 6.32
CA PRO A 274 -31.01 8.06 6.67
C PRO A 274 -31.21 9.19 7.70
N PRO A 275 -32.30 9.96 7.61
CA PRO A 275 -32.64 10.95 8.62
C PRO A 275 -32.71 10.32 10.02
N GLY A 276 -32.00 10.92 10.98
CA GLY A 276 -31.94 10.41 12.36
C GLY A 276 -31.11 9.15 12.56
N ALA A 277 -30.37 8.67 11.55
CA ALA A 277 -29.48 7.52 11.67
C ALA A 277 -28.52 7.68 12.86
N SER A 278 -28.25 6.58 13.56
CA SER A 278 -27.28 6.52 14.65
C SER A 278 -25.84 6.61 14.11
N LEU A 279 -24.89 6.90 14.99
CA LEU A 279 -23.46 6.85 14.64
C LEU A 279 -23.04 5.43 14.24
N GLU A 280 -23.61 4.40 14.87
CA GLU A 280 -23.39 3.00 14.51
C GLU A 280 -23.86 2.68 13.09
N THR A 281 -25.04 3.18 12.69
CA THR A 281 -25.52 3.04 11.31
C THR A 281 -24.56 3.72 10.33
N ALA A 282 -24.04 4.90 10.67
CA ALA A 282 -23.07 5.58 9.82
C ALA A 282 -21.78 4.78 9.65
N VAL A 283 -21.24 4.22 10.73
CA VAL A 283 -20.07 3.32 10.69
C VAL A 283 -20.36 2.09 9.82
N LYS A 284 -21.51 1.46 9.99
CA LYS A 284 -21.92 0.29 9.18
C LYS A 284 -21.99 0.63 7.69
N MET A 285 -22.58 1.77 7.32
CA MET A 285 -22.66 2.20 5.92
C MET A 285 -21.26 2.47 5.33
N ILE A 286 -20.37 3.07 6.10
CA ILE A 286 -18.96 3.23 5.71
C ILE A 286 -18.31 1.86 5.48
N HIS A 287 -18.49 0.93 6.41
CA HIS A 287 -17.95 -0.43 6.28
C HIS A 287 -18.45 -1.13 5.02
N GLU A 288 -19.77 -1.09 4.77
CA GLU A 288 -20.41 -1.70 3.59
C GLU A 288 -19.88 -1.08 2.29
N HIS A 289 -19.76 0.25 2.24
CA HIS A 289 -19.24 0.95 1.07
C HIS A 289 -17.78 0.58 0.78
N VAL A 290 -16.91 0.61 1.80
CA VAL A 290 -15.49 0.23 1.63
C VAL A 290 -15.37 -1.25 1.25
N ALA A 291 -16.14 -2.14 1.89
CA ALA A 291 -16.15 -3.57 1.58
C ALA A 291 -16.55 -3.86 0.13
N GLY A 292 -17.45 -3.08 -0.46
CA GLY A 292 -17.83 -3.19 -1.87
C GLY A 292 -16.70 -2.94 -2.86
N HIS A 293 -15.61 -2.31 -2.43
CA HIS A 293 -14.40 -2.06 -3.22
C HIS A 293 -13.29 -3.10 -2.96
N MET A 294 -13.49 -3.99 -1.98
CA MET A 294 -12.55 -5.06 -1.67
C MET A 294 -12.73 -6.23 -2.64
N HIS A 295 -11.65 -6.99 -2.86
CA HIS A 295 -11.65 -8.15 -3.76
C HIS A 295 -11.98 -7.80 -5.23
N ASP A 296 -11.62 -6.59 -5.68
CA ASP A 296 -11.72 -6.23 -7.09
C ASP A 296 -10.98 -7.24 -7.97
N ARG A 297 -11.56 -7.57 -9.12
CA ARG A 297 -11.01 -8.46 -10.14
C ARG A 297 -11.00 -7.78 -11.50
N THR A 298 -10.90 -6.46 -11.53
CA THR A 298 -10.95 -5.67 -12.77
C THR A 298 -9.86 -6.10 -13.74
N TYR A 299 -8.62 -6.30 -13.28
CA TYR A 299 -7.53 -6.80 -14.13
C TYR A 299 -7.84 -8.20 -14.68
N GLN A 300 -8.34 -9.12 -13.84
CA GLN A 300 -8.77 -10.45 -14.28
C GLN A 300 -9.83 -10.37 -15.40
N ARG A 301 -10.83 -9.51 -15.21
CA ARG A 301 -11.90 -9.26 -16.19
C ARG A 301 -11.33 -8.72 -17.48
N LEU A 302 -10.43 -7.72 -17.43
CA LEU A 302 -9.75 -7.16 -18.60
C LEU A 302 -8.95 -8.22 -19.38
N LEU A 303 -8.22 -9.10 -18.68
CA LEU A 303 -7.52 -10.22 -19.31
C LEU A 303 -8.49 -11.16 -20.05
N THR A 304 -9.59 -11.54 -19.39
CA THR A 304 -10.60 -12.45 -19.98
C THR A 304 -11.33 -11.81 -21.17
N GLU A 305 -11.67 -10.52 -21.09
CA GLU A 305 -12.27 -9.76 -22.20
C GLU A 305 -11.33 -9.69 -23.43
N ARG A 306 -10.02 -9.85 -23.24
CA ARG A 306 -9.02 -9.97 -24.32
C ARG A 306 -8.76 -11.40 -24.76
N GLY A 307 -9.54 -12.36 -24.27
CA GLY A 307 -9.39 -13.76 -24.63
C GLY A 307 -8.18 -14.44 -23.98
N VAL A 308 -7.61 -13.88 -22.91
CA VAL A 308 -6.63 -14.62 -22.10
C VAL A 308 -7.36 -15.68 -21.31
N ALA A 309 -7.03 -16.95 -21.55
CA ALA A 309 -7.52 -18.05 -20.73
C ALA A 309 -6.78 -18.07 -19.40
N LEU A 310 -7.53 -18.11 -18.29
CA LEU A 310 -6.97 -18.10 -16.93
C LEU A 310 -7.18 -19.41 -16.17
N GLY A 311 -7.91 -20.38 -16.72
CA GLY A 311 -8.21 -21.64 -16.02
C GLY A 311 -8.81 -21.38 -14.62
N ASN A 312 -8.21 -21.97 -13.58
CA ASN A 312 -8.58 -21.71 -12.18
C ASN A 312 -7.77 -20.59 -11.49
N LEU A 313 -6.94 -19.84 -12.24
CA LEU A 313 -6.18 -18.72 -11.69
C LEU A 313 -7.13 -17.61 -11.26
N SER A 314 -7.03 -17.22 -10.00
CA SER A 314 -7.73 -16.07 -9.45
C SER A 314 -6.74 -14.95 -9.19
N LEU A 315 -7.05 -13.76 -9.71
CA LEU A 315 -6.24 -12.54 -9.58
C LEU A 315 -7.04 -11.48 -8.81
N PRO A 316 -7.26 -11.65 -7.49
CA PRO A 316 -7.80 -10.58 -6.69
C PRO A 316 -6.78 -9.44 -6.62
N GLU A 317 -7.21 -8.24 -6.95
CA GLU A 317 -6.40 -7.05 -6.73
C GLU A 317 -6.20 -6.83 -5.22
N PRO A 318 -5.01 -6.38 -4.80
CA PRO A 318 -4.76 -6.07 -3.41
C PRO A 318 -5.63 -4.89 -2.97
N ALA A 319 -5.72 -4.72 -1.65
CA ALA A 319 -6.21 -3.49 -1.10
C ALA A 319 -5.34 -2.30 -1.56
N VAL A 320 -6.01 -1.20 -1.91
CA VAL A 320 -5.41 0.09 -2.30
C VAL A 320 -5.75 1.11 -1.22
N PRO A 321 -5.01 2.23 -1.06
CA PRO A 321 -5.32 3.18 -0.02
C PRO A 321 -6.64 3.91 -0.32
N ILE A 322 -7.26 4.44 0.70
CA ILE A 322 -8.42 5.31 0.58
C ILE A 322 -7.94 6.76 0.41
N TRP A 323 -8.52 7.49 -0.53
CA TRP A 323 -8.35 8.93 -0.66
C TRP A 323 -9.57 9.61 -0.04
N GLU A 324 -9.40 10.46 0.98
CA GLU A 324 -10.52 10.93 1.80
C GLU A 324 -10.45 12.43 2.17
N THR A 325 -11.61 13.08 2.12
CA THR A 325 -11.83 14.43 2.63
C THR A 325 -12.31 14.41 4.10
N TYR A 326 -13.17 13.46 4.46
CA TYR A 326 -13.72 13.26 5.81
C TYR A 326 -12.83 12.43 6.74
N ILE A 327 -11.62 12.90 6.99
CA ILE A 327 -10.59 12.13 7.71
C ILE A 327 -10.93 11.77 9.17
N GLY A 328 -11.91 12.42 9.79
CA GLY A 328 -12.39 12.01 11.12
C GLY A 328 -12.93 10.58 11.14
N THR A 329 -13.31 10.05 9.97
CA THR A 329 -13.80 8.68 9.78
C THR A 329 -12.69 7.65 9.52
N SER A 330 -11.41 8.07 9.52
CA SER A 330 -10.27 7.22 9.10
C SER A 330 -10.26 5.86 9.79
N TYR A 331 -10.53 5.81 11.10
CA TYR A 331 -10.57 4.55 11.84
C TYR A 331 -11.57 3.56 11.26
N TYR A 332 -12.82 3.98 11.04
CA TYR A 332 -13.89 3.11 10.55
C TYR A 332 -13.59 2.58 9.15
N GLN A 333 -12.96 3.39 8.31
CA GLN A 333 -12.58 2.94 6.97
C GLN A 333 -11.41 1.94 7.00
N LEU A 334 -10.44 2.18 7.88
CA LEU A 334 -9.28 1.30 8.06
C LEU A 334 -9.62 -0.03 8.75
N GLU A 335 -10.71 -0.10 9.51
CA GLU A 335 -11.23 -1.37 10.05
C GLU A 335 -11.57 -2.39 8.95
N VAL A 336 -11.99 -1.90 7.77
CA VAL A 336 -12.32 -2.73 6.62
C VAL A 336 -11.17 -2.81 5.62
N ASN A 337 -10.52 -1.68 5.36
CA ASN A 337 -9.37 -1.61 4.46
C ASN A 337 -8.07 -1.37 5.22
N GLY A 338 -7.43 -2.48 5.62
CA GLY A 338 -6.15 -2.47 6.34
C GLY A 338 -4.93 -1.98 5.55
N TYR A 339 -5.09 -1.41 4.35
CA TYR A 339 -3.97 -0.94 3.54
C TYR A 339 -3.50 0.47 3.94
N GLY A 340 -4.41 1.44 4.00
CA GLY A 340 -4.09 2.79 4.43
C GLY A 340 -5.02 3.88 3.91
N ILE A 341 -4.77 5.12 4.33
CA ILE A 341 -5.59 6.29 4.01
C ILE A 341 -4.75 7.52 3.64
N VAL A 342 -5.28 8.40 2.79
CA VAL A 342 -4.65 9.63 2.30
C VAL A 342 -5.63 10.78 2.43
N GLN A 343 -5.21 11.86 3.08
CA GLN A 343 -6.03 13.07 3.21
C GLN A 343 -5.93 14.00 2.01
N GLU A 344 -7.04 14.63 1.64
CA GLU A 344 -7.07 15.86 0.84
C GLU A 344 -6.58 17.10 1.60
N CYS A 345 -5.43 17.65 1.22
CA CYS A 345 -4.88 18.83 1.89
C CYS A 345 -5.07 20.10 1.07
N ARG A 346 -6.01 20.92 1.57
CA ARG A 346 -6.40 22.24 1.05
C ARG A 346 -6.02 23.31 2.07
N TRP A 347 -4.78 23.29 2.56
CA TRP A 347 -4.35 24.11 3.71
C TRP A 347 -4.54 25.59 3.46
N ARG A 348 -5.15 26.25 4.44
CA ARG A 348 -5.29 27.71 4.43
C ARG A 348 -5.31 28.26 5.85
N LEU A 349 -4.68 29.41 6.03
CA LEU A 349 -4.58 30.14 7.29
C LEU A 349 -4.86 31.64 7.12
N ARG A 350 -4.80 32.17 5.90
CA ARG A 350 -5.06 33.58 5.64
C ARG A 350 -6.56 33.88 5.74
N PRO A 351 -6.98 34.86 6.57
CA PRO A 351 -8.38 35.26 6.69
C PRO A 351 -8.99 35.78 5.39
N GLU A 352 -8.17 36.31 4.47
CA GLU A 352 -8.60 36.85 3.19
C GLU A 352 -8.81 35.78 2.11
N ALA A 353 -8.66 34.51 2.45
CA ALA A 353 -8.92 33.42 1.53
C ALA A 353 -10.42 33.40 1.13
N ASP A 354 -10.69 33.22 -0.16
CA ASP A 354 -12.02 33.23 -0.83
C ASP A 354 -13.06 32.18 -0.36
N SER A 355 -13.09 31.78 0.91
CA SER A 355 -14.12 30.88 1.43
C SER A 355 -14.26 31.01 2.94
N GLU A 356 -15.51 31.20 3.39
CA GLU A 356 -15.92 31.07 4.80
C GLU A 356 -15.63 29.67 5.36
N MET A 357 -15.24 28.68 4.54
CA MET A 357 -14.94 27.30 4.95
C MET A 357 -13.49 27.11 5.40
N ILE A 358 -12.71 28.19 5.50
CA ILE A 358 -11.29 28.16 5.87
C ILE A 358 -11.05 28.99 7.12
N LEU A 359 -10.17 28.46 8.00
CA LEU A 359 -9.85 28.83 9.40
C LEU A 359 -10.30 27.78 10.44
N MET A 360 -10.03 26.49 10.16
CA MET A 360 -10.40 25.34 11.02
C MET A 360 -10.15 25.58 12.52
N LEU A 361 -8.92 25.96 12.89
CA LEU A 361 -8.55 26.17 14.29
C LEU A 361 -9.30 27.34 14.94
N GLN A 362 -9.64 28.40 14.17
CA GLN A 362 -10.45 29.50 14.71
C GLN A 362 -11.85 29.05 15.06
N ARG A 363 -12.50 28.26 14.20
CA ARG A 363 -13.84 27.72 14.48
C ARG A 363 -13.81 26.80 15.69
N ILE A 364 -12.77 25.97 15.81
CA ILE A 364 -12.59 25.13 17.00
C ILE A 364 -12.44 25.98 18.27
N ASN A 365 -11.64 27.05 18.22
CA ASN A 365 -11.50 27.97 19.35
C ASN A 365 -12.83 28.61 19.73
N GLU A 366 -13.58 29.13 18.75
CA GLU A 366 -14.89 29.77 18.93
C GLU A 366 -15.93 28.79 19.47
N ASP A 367 -16.05 27.61 18.86
CA ASP A 367 -17.05 26.63 19.26
C ASP A 367 -16.74 26.06 20.64
N PHE A 368 -15.51 25.63 20.90
CA PHE A 368 -15.18 24.87 22.11
C PHE A 368 -14.65 25.75 23.25
N GLY A 369 -14.49 27.06 23.04
CA GLY A 369 -13.94 27.98 24.03
C GLY A 369 -12.51 27.61 24.42
N VAL A 370 -11.70 27.22 23.44
CA VAL A 370 -10.28 26.90 23.60
C VAL A 370 -9.42 27.95 22.91
N ASP A 371 -8.12 27.94 23.19
CA ASP A 371 -7.16 28.91 22.64
C ASP A 371 -5.98 28.17 21.99
N ILE A 372 -6.25 27.47 20.89
CA ILE A 372 -5.22 26.81 20.09
C ILE A 372 -4.47 27.89 19.30
N PRO A 373 -3.13 27.98 19.41
CA PRO A 373 -2.35 28.88 18.59
C PRO A 373 -2.53 28.56 17.10
N ILE A 374 -2.90 29.57 16.31
CA ILE A 374 -3.17 29.42 14.87
C ILE A 374 -1.83 29.44 14.12
N THR A 375 -1.23 28.27 13.95
CA THR A 375 0.03 28.08 13.23
C THR A 375 -0.11 27.01 12.14
N PRO A 376 0.72 27.01 11.08
CA PRO A 376 0.77 25.94 10.09
C PRO A 376 0.91 24.55 10.71
N GLU A 377 1.85 24.41 11.65
CA GLU A 377 2.13 23.15 12.30
C GLU A 377 0.93 22.63 13.10
N ASN A 378 0.26 23.49 13.88
CA ASN A 378 -0.92 23.09 14.64
C ASN A 378 -2.08 22.70 13.74
N LEU A 379 -2.25 23.40 12.60
CA LEU A 379 -3.24 23.03 11.60
C LEU A 379 -2.95 21.62 11.07
N PHE A 380 -1.72 21.33 10.68
CA PHE A 380 -1.35 20.02 10.14
C PHE A 380 -1.53 18.91 11.18
N LEU A 381 -1.05 19.13 12.42
CA LEU A 381 -1.15 18.14 13.50
C LEU A 381 -2.60 17.83 13.89
N TRP A 382 -3.51 18.82 13.85
CA TRP A 382 -4.94 18.58 14.04
C TRP A 382 -5.51 17.52 13.09
N PHE A 383 -5.12 17.59 11.82
CA PHE A 383 -5.61 16.65 10.82
C PHE A 383 -4.81 15.34 10.84
N TYR A 384 -3.48 15.41 10.92
CA TYR A 384 -2.61 14.23 10.90
C TYR A 384 -2.86 13.30 12.10
N SER A 385 -3.21 13.82 13.27
CA SER A 385 -3.52 12.99 14.45
C SER A 385 -4.71 12.05 14.22
N GLN A 386 -5.65 12.43 13.36
CA GLN A 386 -6.85 11.64 13.02
C GLN A 386 -6.56 10.54 11.99
N MET A 387 -5.38 10.52 11.39
CA MET A 387 -4.93 9.46 10.48
C MET A 387 -3.84 8.60 11.11
N ARG A 388 -2.84 9.24 11.76
CA ARG A 388 -1.75 8.53 12.43
C ARG A 388 -2.25 7.69 13.59
N GLY A 389 -3.19 8.20 14.41
CA GLY A 389 -3.78 7.45 15.52
C GLY A 389 -4.46 6.15 15.07
N PRO A 390 -5.38 6.19 14.10
CA PRO A 390 -5.98 4.99 13.55
C PRO A 390 -4.97 4.07 12.85
N ALA A 391 -4.02 4.63 12.09
CA ALA A 391 -2.98 3.84 11.45
C ALA A 391 -2.12 3.07 12.46
N ARG A 392 -1.78 3.69 13.60
CA ARG A 392 -1.11 3.02 14.72
C ARG A 392 -1.98 1.93 15.32
N ALA A 393 -3.24 2.20 15.62
CA ALA A 393 -4.14 1.24 16.27
C ALA A 393 -4.40 -0.01 15.42
N LEU A 394 -4.43 0.14 14.10
CA LEU A 394 -4.77 -0.94 13.16
C LEU A 394 -3.56 -1.52 12.42
N GLY A 395 -2.35 -1.00 12.67
CA GLY A 395 -1.13 -1.43 11.99
C GLY A 395 -1.13 -1.11 10.48
N THR A 396 -1.79 -0.03 10.08
CA THR A 396 -1.97 0.36 8.68
C THR A 396 -1.11 1.57 8.31
N ARG A 397 -1.23 2.03 7.07
CA ARG A 397 -0.46 3.14 6.51
C ARG A 397 -1.31 4.41 6.50
N TRP A 398 -0.66 5.58 6.46
CA TRP A 398 -1.35 6.85 6.29
C TRP A 398 -0.56 7.78 5.37
N GLY A 399 -1.18 8.84 4.87
CA GLY A 399 -0.55 9.78 3.97
C GLY A 399 -1.35 11.06 3.76
N MET A 400 -0.87 11.88 2.83
CA MET A 400 -1.49 13.15 2.49
C MET A 400 -1.37 13.47 1.00
N SER A 401 -2.22 14.37 0.51
CA SER A 401 -2.21 14.84 -0.86
C SER A 401 -2.32 16.36 -0.93
N ILE A 402 -1.62 17.01 -1.86
CA ILE A 402 -1.71 18.46 -2.07
C ILE A 402 -2.75 18.77 -3.15
N TYR A 403 -3.64 19.70 -2.85
CA TYR A 403 -4.60 20.29 -3.79
C TYR A 403 -4.20 21.71 -4.16
N GLY A 404 -4.59 22.16 -5.36
CA GLY A 404 -4.36 23.51 -5.87
C GLY A 404 -4.88 24.61 -4.94
N GLN A 405 -5.94 24.32 -4.20
CA GLN A 405 -6.55 25.19 -3.18
C GLN A 405 -5.68 25.40 -1.93
N CYS A 406 -4.64 24.59 -1.74
CA CYS A 406 -3.66 24.78 -0.67
C CYS A 406 -2.83 26.03 -0.93
N GLU A 407 -2.72 26.89 0.08
CA GLU A 407 -1.82 28.05 0.06
C GLU A 407 -0.38 27.61 -0.26
N PRO A 408 0.29 28.21 -1.27
CA PRO A 408 1.58 27.72 -1.78
C PRO A 408 2.69 27.60 -0.72
N ASP A 409 2.72 28.52 0.24
CA ASP A 409 3.69 28.57 1.33
C ASP A 409 3.48 27.49 2.40
N LEU A 410 2.28 26.87 2.45
CA LEU A 410 1.95 25.78 3.37
C LEU A 410 2.24 24.39 2.80
N ARG A 411 2.32 24.26 1.47
CA ARG A 411 2.49 22.96 0.77
C ARG A 411 3.73 22.21 1.25
N TRP A 412 4.90 22.82 1.10
CA TRP A 412 6.17 22.18 1.50
C TRP A 412 6.26 21.90 3.01
N PRO A 413 5.98 22.85 3.93
CA PRO A 413 5.98 22.58 5.35
C PRO A 413 5.10 21.39 5.74
N SER A 414 3.92 21.25 5.14
CA SER A 414 3.03 20.12 5.40
C SER A 414 3.59 18.78 4.92
N MET A 415 4.09 18.71 3.69
CA MET A 415 4.70 17.49 3.13
C MET A 415 5.91 17.04 3.95
N ARG A 416 6.76 18.00 4.35
CA ARG A 416 7.92 17.72 5.20
C ARG A 416 7.51 17.15 6.55
N LEU A 417 6.54 17.78 7.22
CA LEU A 417 6.06 17.30 8.52
C LEU A 417 5.39 15.93 8.40
N ALA A 418 4.54 15.72 7.39
CA ALA A 418 3.94 14.42 7.13
C ALA A 418 5.01 13.35 6.95
N TYR A 419 6.07 13.63 6.17
CA TYR A 419 7.19 12.72 6.02
C TYR A 419 7.88 12.41 7.36
N ASP A 420 8.18 13.44 8.15
CA ASP A 420 8.86 13.29 9.43
C ASP A 420 8.00 12.54 10.48
N LEU A 421 6.68 12.52 10.31
CA LEU A 421 5.73 11.77 11.15
C LEU A 421 5.40 10.36 10.61
N GLY A 422 6.02 9.94 9.51
CA GLY A 422 5.87 8.58 8.97
C GLY A 422 4.78 8.40 7.90
N ALA A 423 4.29 9.47 7.27
CA ALA A 423 3.37 9.35 6.14
C ALA A 423 3.99 8.57 4.97
N GLU A 424 3.35 7.51 4.50
CA GLU A 424 3.87 6.63 3.46
C GLU A 424 3.33 6.98 2.07
N PHE A 425 2.25 7.77 1.98
CA PHE A 425 1.72 8.28 0.72
C PHE A 425 1.82 9.81 0.67
N ILE A 426 2.36 10.36 -0.41
CA ILE A 426 2.43 11.80 -0.67
C ILE A 426 2.00 12.07 -2.12
N TRP A 427 0.80 12.57 -2.32
CA TRP A 427 0.19 12.66 -3.64
C TRP A 427 -0.09 14.08 -4.11
N PHE A 428 -0.25 14.25 -5.42
CA PHE A 428 -0.69 15.50 -6.04
C PHE A 428 -2.01 15.28 -6.77
N TRP A 429 -3.01 16.11 -6.47
CA TRP A 429 -4.22 16.12 -7.28
C TRP A 429 -3.96 16.80 -8.63
N THR A 430 -4.11 16.02 -9.71
CA THR A 430 -3.66 16.41 -11.06
C THR A 430 -4.84 16.55 -12.01
N SER A 431 -5.92 17.20 -11.61
CA SER A 431 -7.06 17.54 -12.49
C SER A 431 -7.97 18.54 -11.80
N ASP A 432 -9.03 18.96 -12.49
CA ASP A 432 -10.18 19.66 -11.92
C ASP A 432 -9.90 21.11 -11.46
N HIS A 433 -10.69 22.06 -11.98
CA HIS A 433 -10.66 23.51 -11.77
C HIS A 433 -9.55 24.06 -10.86
N ASP A 434 -9.90 24.48 -9.65
CA ASP A 434 -9.02 24.96 -8.59
C ASP A 434 -8.43 23.89 -7.68
N HIS A 435 -8.79 22.63 -7.89
CA HIS A 435 -8.18 21.48 -7.21
C HIS A 435 -6.83 21.09 -7.81
N HIS A 436 -6.58 21.41 -9.07
CA HIS A 436 -5.36 21.05 -9.79
C HIS A 436 -4.09 21.70 -9.21
N VAL A 437 -3.06 20.88 -8.97
CA VAL A 437 -1.69 21.36 -8.72
C VAL A 437 -0.93 21.39 -10.05
N GLU A 438 -0.44 22.55 -10.45
CA GLU A 438 0.30 22.74 -11.70
C GLU A 438 1.55 21.86 -11.79
N TYR A 439 1.86 21.35 -12.98
CA TYR A 439 2.95 20.40 -13.20
C TYR A 439 4.31 20.86 -12.67
N THR A 440 4.66 22.12 -12.94
CA THR A 440 5.95 22.69 -12.51
C THR A 440 6.07 22.77 -10.99
N GLU A 441 4.96 23.01 -10.30
CA GLU A 441 4.87 23.02 -8.85
C GLU A 441 4.99 21.59 -8.27
N GLN A 442 4.34 20.61 -8.89
CA GLN A 442 4.49 19.20 -8.49
C GLN A 442 5.96 18.77 -8.55
N LEU A 443 6.65 19.09 -9.66
CA LEU A 443 8.08 18.80 -9.83
C LEU A 443 8.94 19.51 -8.77
N ARG A 444 8.65 20.77 -8.46
CA ARG A 444 9.37 21.53 -7.42
C ARG A 444 9.22 20.85 -6.05
N LEU A 445 7.99 20.54 -5.65
CA LEU A 445 7.69 19.91 -4.36
C LEU A 445 8.28 18.49 -4.27
N ALA A 446 8.22 17.71 -5.35
CA ALA A 446 8.83 16.39 -5.43
C ALA A 446 10.35 16.46 -5.21
N ARG A 447 11.04 17.39 -5.88
CA ARG A 447 12.50 17.61 -5.71
C ARG A 447 12.85 17.96 -4.26
N LEU A 448 12.08 18.85 -3.63
CA LEU A 448 12.26 19.21 -2.22
C LEU A 448 12.12 18.01 -1.28
N LEU A 449 11.08 17.18 -1.49
CA LEU A 449 10.86 15.98 -0.69
C LEU A 449 11.96 14.94 -0.94
N ARG A 450 12.35 14.67 -2.18
CA ARG A 450 13.47 13.79 -2.54
C ARG A 450 14.76 14.21 -1.83
N ASP A 451 15.08 15.50 -1.82
CA ASP A 451 16.30 16.01 -1.20
C ASP A 451 16.22 15.98 0.34
N HIS A 452 15.04 16.13 0.93
CA HIS A 452 14.82 15.92 2.37
C HIS A 452 14.98 14.45 2.76
N VAL A 453 14.36 13.55 2.02
CA VAL A 453 14.44 12.10 2.19
C VAL A 453 15.88 11.60 2.11
N ARG A 454 16.68 12.11 1.16
CA ARG A 454 18.11 11.78 1.04
C ARG A 454 18.91 12.22 2.27
N ARG A 455 18.58 13.38 2.85
CA ARG A 455 19.26 13.92 4.05
C ARG A 455 18.77 13.29 5.35
N ARG A 456 17.53 12.79 5.37
CA ARG A 456 16.85 12.22 6.55
C ARG A 456 16.13 10.92 6.19
N PRO A 457 16.86 9.86 5.80
CA PRO A 457 16.23 8.58 5.52
C PRO A 457 15.57 8.02 6.77
N ARG A 458 14.35 7.48 6.62
CA ARG A 458 13.66 6.76 7.69
C ARG A 458 14.42 5.48 8.02
N ARG A 459 14.62 5.23 9.32
CA ARG A 459 15.23 3.99 9.80
C ARG A 459 14.19 3.00 10.33
N ASP A 460 13.11 3.51 10.91
CA ASP A 460 12.08 2.71 11.56
C ASP A 460 10.72 3.40 11.39
N LEU A 461 9.92 2.91 10.44
CA LEU A 461 8.55 3.38 10.21
C LEU A 461 7.63 3.12 11.42
N GLU A 462 7.83 2.02 12.12
CA GLU A 462 6.97 1.65 13.25
C GLU A 462 7.21 2.59 14.44
N ALA A 463 8.46 2.97 14.69
CA ALA A 463 8.79 4.00 15.68
C ALA A 463 8.14 5.35 15.34
N LEU A 464 8.14 5.76 14.07
CA LEU A 464 7.47 7.01 13.64
C LEU A 464 5.95 6.94 13.84
N ARG A 465 5.34 5.81 13.47
CA ARG A 465 3.91 5.55 13.66
C ARG A 465 3.52 5.57 15.15
N ARG A 466 4.41 5.12 16.03
CA ARG A 466 4.24 5.11 17.49
C ARG A 466 4.74 6.38 18.20
N GLY A 467 5.09 7.43 17.47
CA GLY A 467 5.72 8.63 18.02
C GLY A 467 4.84 9.54 18.89
N ALA A 468 3.59 9.18 19.15
CA ALA A 468 2.69 9.94 20.00
C ALA A 468 2.79 9.52 21.48
N ASP A 469 2.90 10.51 22.37
CA ASP A 469 2.93 10.33 23.82
C ASP A 469 1.52 10.23 24.42
N VAL A 470 0.54 10.91 23.80
CA VAL A 470 -0.83 11.01 24.31
C VAL A 470 -1.80 10.38 23.33
N ALA A 471 -2.64 9.47 23.81
CA ALA A 471 -3.83 9.01 23.07
C ALA A 471 -5.07 9.76 23.56
N ILE A 472 -5.79 10.38 22.64
CA ILE A 472 -7.08 11.02 22.90
C ILE A 472 -8.15 10.12 22.26
N VAL A 473 -8.81 9.34 23.11
CA VAL A 473 -9.73 8.28 22.70
C VAL A 473 -11.15 8.81 22.68
N LEU A 474 -11.77 8.82 21.49
CA LEU A 474 -13.17 9.22 21.29
C LEU A 474 -14.10 8.03 21.49
N PRO A 475 -15.38 8.23 21.86
CA PRO A 475 -16.33 7.13 21.83
C PRO A 475 -16.48 6.56 20.41
N TYR A 476 -16.73 5.26 20.29
CA TYR A 476 -16.92 4.63 18.97
C TYR A 476 -18.11 5.27 18.23
N GLY A 477 -17.95 5.46 16.91
CA GLY A 477 -18.88 6.22 16.07
C GLY A 477 -18.66 7.74 16.08
N TYR A 478 -17.92 8.30 17.04
CA TYR A 478 -17.59 9.73 17.05
C TYR A 478 -16.36 10.02 16.17
N THR A 479 -16.33 11.25 15.65
CA THR A 479 -15.26 11.83 14.85
C THR A 479 -14.99 13.26 15.36
N LEU A 480 -13.74 13.75 15.24
CA LEU A 480 -13.52 15.17 15.47
C LEU A 480 -14.19 15.97 14.37
N PRO A 481 -14.75 17.15 14.69
CA PRO A 481 -15.29 18.03 13.68
C PRO A 481 -14.20 18.40 12.66
N THR A 482 -14.59 18.49 11.40
CA THR A 482 -13.86 19.23 10.37
C THR A 482 -14.76 20.30 9.79
N VAL A 483 -14.19 21.39 9.25
CA VAL A 483 -14.97 22.44 8.55
C VAL A 483 -15.87 21.85 7.45
N TRP A 484 -15.44 20.76 6.81
CA TRP A 484 -16.22 20.07 5.78
C TRP A 484 -17.45 19.35 6.34
N GLN A 485 -17.33 18.76 7.54
CA GLN A 485 -18.44 18.06 8.21
C GLN A 485 -19.41 19.06 8.83
N MET A 486 -18.88 20.15 9.35
CA MET A 486 -19.66 21.17 10.04
C MET A 486 -20.41 22.09 9.06
N PHE A 487 -19.85 22.40 7.89
CA PHE A 487 -20.31 23.54 7.11
C PHE A 487 -20.45 23.35 5.60
N THR A 488 -20.00 22.24 4.99
CA THR A 488 -19.91 22.15 3.52
C THR A 488 -20.85 21.13 2.88
N TRP A 489 -20.76 19.84 3.21
CA TRP A 489 -21.57 18.81 2.55
C TRP A 489 -22.54 18.09 3.48
N GLY A 490 -23.11 18.83 4.44
CA GLY A 490 -24.41 18.49 5.02
C GLY A 490 -24.55 17.10 5.62
N THR A 491 -23.50 16.56 6.24
CA THR A 491 -23.66 15.31 6.99
C THR A 491 -24.53 15.57 8.23
N HIS A 492 -25.78 15.12 8.18
CA HIS A 492 -26.73 15.14 9.30
C HIS A 492 -26.30 14.22 10.46
N ILE A 493 -25.22 13.47 10.30
CA ILE A 493 -24.73 12.51 11.30
C ILE A 493 -23.91 13.19 12.39
N TYR A 494 -23.04 14.15 12.02
CA TYR A 494 -22.06 14.76 12.95
C TYR A 494 -22.33 16.24 13.35
N PRO A 495 -23.57 16.78 13.35
CA PRO A 495 -23.77 18.15 13.76
C PRO A 495 -23.54 18.30 15.28
N LEU A 496 -22.93 19.42 15.67
CA LEU A 496 -22.47 19.67 17.05
C LEU A 496 -23.61 19.71 18.08
N ASP A 497 -24.81 20.08 17.66
CA ASP A 497 -26.03 20.19 18.49
C ASP A 497 -26.81 18.88 18.58
N ARG A 498 -26.43 17.83 17.84
CA ARG A 498 -27.05 16.51 17.94
C ARG A 498 -26.98 15.99 19.37
N VAL A 499 -28.13 15.59 19.91
CA VAL A 499 -28.23 15.00 21.25
C VAL A 499 -28.14 13.48 21.17
N ASN A 500 -27.35 12.87 22.05
CA ASN A 500 -27.24 11.41 22.18
C ASN A 500 -28.22 10.85 23.22
N GLU A 501 -28.19 9.52 23.42
CA GLU A 501 -29.07 8.82 24.37
C GLU A 501 -28.89 9.24 25.84
N HIS A 502 -27.79 9.91 26.18
CA HIS A 502 -27.51 10.45 27.51
C HIS A 502 -27.99 11.90 27.69
N GLY A 503 -28.66 12.48 26.69
CA GLY A 503 -29.12 13.86 26.73
C GLY A 503 -28.00 14.90 26.56
N LEU A 504 -26.80 14.47 26.12
CA LEU A 504 -25.68 15.35 25.85
C LEU A 504 -25.58 15.66 24.36
N THR A 505 -25.21 16.90 24.02
CA THR A 505 -24.89 17.25 22.65
C THR A 505 -23.55 16.65 22.23
N TYR A 506 -23.38 16.44 20.93
CA TYR A 506 -22.14 15.96 20.33
C TYR A 506 -20.95 16.86 20.72
N LYS A 507 -21.18 18.18 20.76
CA LYS A 507 -20.23 19.18 21.28
C LYS A 507 -19.86 18.95 22.74
N GLN A 508 -20.83 18.67 23.62
CA GLN A 508 -20.57 18.39 25.03
C GLN A 508 -19.71 17.13 25.21
N VAL A 509 -19.99 16.08 24.43
CA VAL A 509 -19.18 14.85 24.45
C VAL A 509 -17.76 15.11 23.96
N LEU A 510 -17.56 15.89 22.89
CA LEU A 510 -16.22 16.14 22.34
C LEU A 510 -15.38 17.17 23.12
N ALA A 511 -16.00 18.03 23.93
CA ALA A 511 -15.30 19.12 24.60
C ALA A 511 -14.07 18.68 25.44
N PRO A 512 -14.08 17.57 26.20
CA PRO A 512 -12.90 17.13 26.91
C PRO A 512 -11.74 16.73 25.99
N ALA A 513 -12.03 16.04 24.88
CA ALA A 513 -11.02 15.66 23.90
C ALA A 513 -10.38 16.91 23.27
N ILE A 514 -11.19 17.89 22.87
CA ILE A 514 -10.70 19.11 22.22
C ILE A 514 -9.86 19.97 23.16
N ARG A 515 -10.20 20.05 24.45
CA ARG A 515 -9.37 20.74 25.45
C ARG A 515 -7.99 20.07 25.60
N GLU A 516 -7.93 18.75 25.58
CA GLU A 516 -6.65 18.04 25.68
C GLU A 516 -5.84 18.14 24.39
N ILE A 517 -6.48 18.14 23.22
CA ILE A 517 -5.82 18.46 21.94
C ILE A 517 -5.22 19.86 22.01
N ALA A 518 -6.00 20.85 22.46
CA ALA A 518 -5.53 22.23 22.59
C ALA A 518 -4.31 22.33 23.51
N ARG A 519 -4.34 21.65 24.66
CA ARG A 519 -3.18 21.54 25.56
C ARG A 519 -1.98 20.92 24.84
N CYS A 520 -2.17 19.80 24.15
CA CYS A 520 -1.08 19.12 23.46
C CYS A 520 -0.45 19.99 22.37
N LEU A 521 -1.27 20.71 21.58
CA LEU A 521 -0.79 21.64 20.56
C LEU A 521 -0.05 22.84 21.15
N THR A 522 -0.57 23.42 22.24
CA THR A 522 0.10 24.54 22.94
C THR A 522 1.43 24.13 23.55
N ASP A 523 1.50 22.93 24.13
CA ASP A 523 2.70 22.41 24.80
C ASP A 523 3.70 21.73 23.84
N GLY A 524 3.33 21.57 22.56
CA GLY A 524 4.11 20.78 21.61
C GLY A 524 4.21 19.28 21.95
N THR A 525 3.21 18.73 22.67
CA THR A 525 3.15 17.31 23.03
C THR A 525 2.62 16.48 21.85
N PRO A 526 3.36 15.48 21.34
CA PRO A 526 2.87 14.58 20.29
C PRO A 526 1.65 13.79 20.76
N TYR A 527 0.56 13.83 20.00
CA TYR A 527 -0.68 13.15 20.35
C TYR A 527 -1.34 12.48 19.15
N ASP A 528 -2.12 11.45 19.42
CA ASP A 528 -2.98 10.77 18.44
C ASP A 528 -4.44 10.88 18.86
N VAL A 529 -5.32 10.87 17.86
CA VAL A 529 -6.77 10.83 18.06
C VAL A 529 -7.29 9.53 17.47
N VAL A 530 -8.01 8.75 18.27
CA VAL A 530 -8.44 7.41 17.86
C VAL A 530 -9.80 7.08 18.50
N PRO A 531 -10.75 6.50 17.77
CA PRO A 531 -11.97 5.96 18.38
C PRO A 531 -11.69 4.78 19.31
N ALA A 532 -12.57 4.58 20.28
CA ALA A 532 -12.61 3.44 21.20
C ALA A 532 -13.08 2.15 20.52
N GLY A 533 -12.45 1.80 19.38
CA GLY A 533 -12.73 0.57 18.67
C GLY A 533 -12.03 -0.64 19.29
N PRO A 534 -12.43 -1.87 18.90
CA PRO A 534 -11.97 -3.09 19.55
C PRO A 534 -10.47 -3.38 19.41
N GLN A 535 -9.80 -2.77 18.43
CA GLN A 535 -8.37 -2.92 18.17
C GLN A 535 -7.50 -1.83 18.84
N PHE A 536 -8.10 -0.85 19.52
CA PHE A 536 -7.32 0.18 20.20
C PHE A 536 -6.45 -0.44 21.30
N ASP A 537 -5.13 -0.22 21.18
CA ASP A 537 -4.14 -0.60 22.18
C ASP A 537 -3.49 0.66 22.77
N ALA A 538 -3.57 0.78 24.10
CA ALA A 538 -2.95 1.86 24.86
C ALA A 538 -1.42 1.70 25.02
N THR A 539 -0.85 0.57 24.62
CA THR A 539 0.57 0.26 24.77
C THR A 539 1.45 1.29 24.06
N GLY A 540 2.48 1.74 24.77
CA GLY A 540 3.45 2.73 24.29
C GLY A 540 2.98 4.18 24.36
N TYR A 541 1.73 4.48 24.74
CA TYR A 541 1.34 5.84 25.11
C TYR A 541 1.72 6.12 26.56
N ARG A 542 2.17 7.34 26.86
CA ARG A 542 2.46 7.79 28.24
C ARG A 542 1.20 8.23 28.98
N CYS A 543 0.22 8.75 28.24
CA CYS A 543 -1.05 9.21 28.78
C CYS A 543 -2.19 8.82 27.84
N VAL A 544 -3.29 8.36 28.40
CA VAL A 544 -4.53 8.13 27.65
C VAL A 544 -5.63 8.99 28.29
N LEU A 545 -6.30 9.79 27.46
CA LEU A 545 -7.54 10.48 27.79
C LEU A 545 -8.67 9.77 27.05
N TRP A 546 -9.52 9.06 27.77
CA TRP A 546 -10.64 8.33 27.19
C TRP A 546 -11.95 9.04 27.49
N VAL A 547 -12.63 9.49 26.45
CA VAL A 547 -13.94 10.13 26.54
C VAL A 547 -15.03 9.11 26.26
N LYS A 548 -16.06 9.07 27.11
CA LYS A 548 -17.20 8.15 26.98
C LYS A 548 -18.44 8.85 26.39
N PRO A 549 -19.42 8.10 25.85
CA PRO A 549 -20.65 8.69 25.30
C PRO A 549 -21.43 9.55 26.31
N ASP A 550 -21.34 9.25 27.59
CA ASP A 550 -21.95 10.01 28.69
C ASP A 550 -21.15 11.27 29.09
N GLY A 551 -20.12 11.64 28.31
CA GLY A 551 -19.25 12.79 28.56
C GLY A 551 -18.26 12.60 29.71
N SER A 552 -18.29 11.47 30.41
CA SER A 552 -17.29 11.16 31.44
C SER A 552 -15.93 10.87 30.83
N VAL A 553 -14.87 11.15 31.60
CA VAL A 553 -13.49 11.03 31.15
C VAL A 553 -12.72 10.12 32.08
N CYS A 554 -12.02 9.13 31.51
CA CYS A 554 -11.03 8.34 32.22
C CYS A 554 -9.64 8.78 31.76
N ARG A 555 -8.79 9.22 32.70
CA ARG A 555 -7.41 9.60 32.42
C ARG A 555 -6.47 8.71 33.22
N TRP A 556 -5.51 8.08 32.57
CA TRP A 556 -4.42 7.40 33.25
C TRP A 556 -3.08 7.76 32.63
N ARG A 557 -2.07 7.81 33.49
CA ARG A 557 -0.67 7.82 33.08
C ARG A 557 -0.22 6.38 33.06
N VAL A 558 0.32 5.95 31.94
CA VAL A 558 0.98 4.64 31.85
C VAL A 558 2.30 4.83 32.58
N VAL A 559 2.36 4.36 33.84
CA VAL A 559 3.63 4.24 34.55
C VAL A 559 4.36 3.10 33.85
N SER A 560 5.45 3.42 33.16
CA SER A 560 6.37 2.44 32.62
C SER A 560 6.90 1.61 33.79
N GLY A 561 6.32 0.42 34.00
CA GLY A 561 6.85 -0.60 34.88
C GLY A 561 7.88 -1.41 34.11
N ASP A 562 9.05 -1.60 34.73
CA ASP A 562 10.06 -2.59 34.34
C ASP A 562 9.47 -4.00 34.17
#